data_AF-A0A2K3JWC5-F1
#
_entry.id   AF-A0A2K3JWC5-F1
#
_cell.length_a   1.000
_cell.length_b   1.000
_cell.length_c   1.000
_cell.angle_alpha   90.00
_cell.angle_beta   90.00
_cell.angle_gamma   90.00
#
_symmetry.space_group_name_H-M   'P 1'
#
loop_
_entity.id
_entity.type
_entity.pdbx_description
1 polymer ?
#
loop_
_entity_poly.entity_id
_entity_poly.type
_entity_poly.pdbx_seq_one_letter_code
_entity_poly.pdbx_strand_id
1 'polypeptide(L)' 'VGTGHFTPIGGYHAGKDMVLILDVARFKYAPHWVPLTVLWEGMNCVDESTGISRG' A
#
# COMPACT_ATOMS: atom_id res chain seq x y z
N VAL A 1 13.58 4.80 -8.16
CA VAL A 1 12.34 4.30 -8.81
C VAL A 1 12.02 2.97 -8.17
N GLY A 2 10.85 2.84 -7.53
CA GLY A 2 10.39 1.57 -6.97
C GLY A 2 9.26 1.05 -7.85
N THR A 3 9.35 -0.20 -8.29
CA THR A 3 8.36 -0.86 -9.15
C THR A 3 7.52 -1.81 -8.32
N GLY A 4 6.38 -1.33 -7.81
CA GLY A 4 5.46 -2.13 -6.98
C GLY A 4 6.03 -2.53 -5.60
N HIS A 5 5.14 -2.88 -4.66
CA HIS A 5 5.51 -3.41 -3.35
C HIS A 5 4.34 -4.24 -2.80
N PHE A 6 4.64 -5.36 -2.17
CA PHE A 6 3.64 -6.18 -1.47
C PHE A 6 3.87 -6.09 0.04
N THR A 7 2.82 -5.72 0.75
CA THR A 7 2.85 -5.53 2.21
C THR A 7 1.50 -5.93 2.80
N PRO A 8 1.46 -6.55 3.99
CA PRO A 8 0.21 -6.81 4.68
C PRO A 8 -0.50 -5.54 5.14
N ILE A 9 -1.84 -5.59 5.15
CA ILE A 9 -2.68 -4.62 5.87
C ILE A 9 -2.77 -5.08 7.33
N GLY A 10 -2.38 -4.22 8.26
CA GLY A 10 -2.44 -4.48 9.70
C GLY A 10 -3.73 -4.04 10.37
N GLY A 11 -4.52 -3.17 9.73
CA GLY A 11 -5.77 -2.67 10.29
C GLY A 11 -6.33 -1.46 9.53
N TYR A 12 -7.57 -1.11 9.86
CA TYR A 12 -8.29 0.04 9.31
C TYR A 12 -8.81 0.93 10.45
N HIS A 13 -8.55 2.23 10.36
CA HIS A 13 -9.01 3.21 11.31
C HIS A 13 -10.20 3.99 10.73
N ALA A 14 -11.43 3.54 11.01
CA ALA A 14 -12.65 4.14 10.48
C ALA A 14 -12.79 5.65 10.76
N GLY A 15 -12.43 6.13 11.96
CA GLY A 15 -12.58 7.55 12.32
C GLY A 15 -11.63 8.52 11.60
N LYS A 16 -10.66 8.03 10.84
CA LYS A 16 -9.66 8.83 10.11
C LYS A 16 -9.46 8.37 8.67
N ASP A 17 -10.20 7.34 8.25
CA ASP A 17 -10.08 6.70 6.94
C ASP A 17 -8.63 6.35 6.55
N MET A 18 -7.95 5.62 7.44
CA MET A 18 -6.55 5.22 7.26
C MET A 18 -6.36 3.72 7.34
N VAL A 19 -5.37 3.22 6.60
CA VAL A 19 -4.94 1.82 6.58
C VAL A 19 -3.55 1.72 7.18
N LEU A 20 -3.36 0.76 8.09
CA LEU A 20 -2.04 0.45 8.65
C LEU A 20 -1.30 -0.49 7.70
N ILE A 21 -0.15 -0.03 7.23
CA ILE A 21 0.75 -0.80 6.37
C ILE A 21 1.85 -1.42 7.24
N LEU A 22 1.98 -2.75 7.19
CA LEU A 22 3.04 -3.50 7.89
C LEU A 22 4.23 -3.76 6.95
N ASP A 23 4.94 -2.69 6.59
CA ASP A 23 5.99 -2.72 5.56
C ASP A 23 7.07 -3.78 5.85
N VAL A 24 7.32 -4.66 4.86
CA VAL A 24 8.28 -5.76 4.97
C VAL A 24 9.72 -5.30 4.73
N ALA A 25 9.92 -4.15 4.08
CA ALA A 25 11.22 -3.49 3.93
C ALA A 25 11.60 -2.71 5.20
N ARG A 26 11.61 -3.41 6.35
CA ARG A 26 11.82 -2.86 7.71
C ARG A 26 13.13 -2.08 7.87
N PHE A 27 14.13 -2.33 7.02
CA PHE A 27 15.38 -1.58 6.99
C PHE A 27 15.20 -0.13 6.49
N LYS A 28 14.08 0.16 5.83
CA LYS A 28 13.78 1.43 5.18
C LYS A 28 12.55 2.11 5.76
N TYR A 29 11.52 1.33 6.10
CA TYR A 29 10.24 1.86 6.54
C TYR A 29 9.73 1.12 7.78
N ALA A 30 9.28 1.88 8.77
CA ALA A 30 8.52 1.36 9.90
C ALA A 30 7.05 1.16 9.51
N PRO A 31 6.28 0.35 10.26
CA PRO A 31 4.83 0.31 10.11
C PRO A 31 4.21 1.72 10.22
N HIS A 32 3.33 2.06 9.29
CA HIS A 32 2.79 3.42 9.19
C HIS A 32 1.36 3.42 8.67
N TRP A 33 0.62 4.47 9.04
CA TRP A 33 -0.73 4.71 8.55
C TRP A 33 -0.69 5.52 7.26
N VAL A 34 -1.50 5.12 6.29
CA VAL A 34 -1.71 5.86 5.03
C VAL A 34 -3.20 6.17 4.86
N PRO A 35 -3.58 7.32 4.27
CA PRO A 35 -4.96 7.56 3.87
C PRO A 35 -5.44 6.46 2.91
N LEU A 36 -6.68 6.00 3.07
CA LEU A 36 -7.25 4.95 2.22
C LEU A 36 -7.22 5.34 0.73
N THR A 37 -7.49 6.60 0.42
CA THR A 37 -7.46 7.12 -0.96
C THR A 37 -6.09 7.01 -1.60
N VAL A 38 -5.02 7.30 -0.84
CA VAL A 38 -3.64 7.19 -1.32
C VAL A 38 -3.28 5.73 -1.60
N LEU A 39 -3.71 4.80 -0.74
CA LEU A 39 -3.52 3.37 -0.97
C LEU A 39 -4.25 2.93 -2.26
N TRP A 40 -5.51 3.32 -2.42
CA TRP A 40 -6.32 3.02 -3.60
C TRP A 40 -5.70 3.53 -4.90
N GLU A 41 -5.21 4.77 -4.92
CA GLU A 41 -4.55 5.34 -6.10
C GLU A 41 -3.26 4.58 -6.48
N GLY A 42 -2.45 4.18 -5.50
CA GLY A 42 -1.24 3.39 -5.74
C GLY A 42 -1.52 1.97 -6.26
N MET A 43 -2.64 1.40 -5.83
CA MET A 43 -3.17 0.11 -6.24
C MET A 43 -3.78 0.13 -7.66
N ASN A 44 -4.42 1.24 -8.04
CA ASN A 44 -5.08 1.45 -9.34
C ASN A 44 -4.10 1.76 -10.49
N CYS A 45 -2.89 1.23 -10.43
CA CYS A 45 -1.88 1.33 -11.47
C CYS A 45 -1.72 -0.04 -12.16
N VAL A 46 -1.56 -0.02 -13.49
CA VAL A 46 -1.28 -1.24 -14.27
C VAL A 46 0.12 -1.77 -13.91
N ASP A 47 0.19 -3.06 -13.59
CA ASP A 47 1.42 -3.81 -13.48
C ASP A 47 1.87 -4.24 -14.88
N GLU A 48 3.05 -3.79 -15.29
CA GLU A 48 3.63 -4.09 -16.61
C GLU A 48 3.85 -5.60 -16.84
N SER A 49 4.03 -6.38 -15.77
CA SER A 49 4.28 -7.82 -15.87
C SER A 49 3.02 -8.63 -16.16
N THR A 50 1.84 -8.14 -15.76
CA THR A 50 0.56 -8.83 -15.92
C THR A 50 -0.38 -8.13 -16.89
N GLY A 51 -0.19 -6.84 -17.16
CA GLY A 51 -1.12 -6.01 -17.92
C GLY A 51 -2.42 -5.70 -17.16
N ILE A 52 -2.50 -6.01 -15.87
CA ILE A 52 -3.67 -5.83 -15.01
C ILE A 52 -3.33 -4.81 -13.91
N SER A 53 -4.33 -4.16 -13.31
CA SER A 53 -4.13 -3.39 -12.08
C SER A 53 -3.46 -4.24 -11.00
N ARG A 54 -2.57 -3.65 -10.19
CA ARG A 54 -1.87 -4.37 -9.11
C ARG A 54 -2.84 -5.04 -8.14
N GLY A 55 -3.95 -4.36 -7.86
CA GLY A 55 -5.02 -4.82 -6.97
C GLY A 55 -5.36 -3.76 -5.96
#